data_AF-A0AA88A2Q8-F1
#
_entry.id   AF-A0AA88A2Q8-F1
#
_cell.length_a   1.000
_cell.length_b   1.000
_cell.length_c   1.000
_cell.angle_alpha   90.00
_cell.angle_beta   90.00
_cell.angle_gamma   90.00
#
_symmetry.space_group_name_H-M   'P 1'
#
loop_
_entity.id
_entity.type
_entity.pdbx_description
1 polymer ?
#
loop_
_entity_poly.entity_id
_entity_poly.type
_entity_poly.pdbx_seq_one_letter_code
_entity_poly.pdbx_strand_id
1 'polypeptide(L)'
;MHAPVNINLTELLGFDDYIPPYSTASGQEILRGVNFASAAAGIREETGRQLGGRITFSGQVENYQNTVSQVVELLGDEDTAANYLSRCIFSIGLGSNDYLNNYFMPQFYNTGNQYTPEQYADDLIQRYDQQLRVLYNYGARKVVLYGIGQIGCSPNELAQNSPDGRTCVDRINSANRIFNARLKNLVDQVNNQFNDARFIYIDSYGIFQDIISSPSSYGLPRFSDIIIILLLWLES
;
A
#
# COMPACT_ATOMS: atom_id res chain seq x y z
N MET A 1 -13.37 -11.66 31.51
CA MET A 1 -13.40 -10.31 30.89
C MET A 1 -13.09 -10.50 29.42
N HIS A 2 -14.08 -10.27 28.55
CA HIS A 2 -13.91 -10.35 27.11
C HIS A 2 -13.12 -9.13 26.62
N ALA A 3 -11.96 -9.39 26.01
CA ALA A 3 -11.24 -8.42 25.19
C ALA A 3 -11.76 -8.51 23.74
N PRO A 4 -11.67 -7.42 22.96
CA PRO A 4 -12.62 -7.09 21.90
C PRO A 4 -12.37 -7.84 20.60
N VAL A 5 -13.43 -7.91 19.81
CA VAL A 5 -13.52 -8.47 18.46
C VAL A 5 -12.42 -7.88 17.56
N ASN A 6 -11.55 -8.75 17.06
CA ASN A 6 -10.56 -8.41 16.02
C ASN A 6 -11.27 -8.33 14.68
N ILE A 7 -11.92 -7.20 14.41
CA ILE A 7 -12.58 -7.01 13.11
C ILE A 7 -11.49 -6.67 12.08
N ASN A 8 -11.17 -7.62 11.20
CA ASN A 8 -10.35 -7.36 10.02
C ASN A 8 -11.17 -6.57 8.98
N LEU A 9 -10.54 -5.75 8.13
CA LEU A 9 -11.22 -5.02 7.05
C LEU A 9 -12.05 -5.97 6.18
N THR A 10 -11.59 -7.20 6.00
CA THR A 10 -12.32 -8.27 5.31
C THR A 10 -13.64 -8.61 6.00
N GLU A 11 -13.66 -8.72 7.33
CA GLU A 11 -14.90 -8.97 8.09
C GLU A 11 -15.85 -7.77 8.04
N LEU A 12 -15.34 -6.52 8.07
CA LEU A 12 -16.17 -5.32 7.86
C LEU A 12 -16.81 -5.28 6.46
N LEU A 13 -16.12 -5.83 5.47
CA LEU A 13 -16.60 -5.93 4.09
C LEU A 13 -17.47 -7.18 3.87
N GLY A 14 -17.74 -7.97 4.91
CA GLY A 14 -18.61 -9.14 4.87
C GLY A 14 -17.97 -10.40 4.31
N PHE A 15 -16.63 -10.50 4.32
CA PHE A 15 -15.93 -11.74 4.00
C PHE A 15 -15.90 -12.65 5.24
N ASP A 16 -16.37 -13.88 5.06
CA ASP A 16 -16.39 -14.91 6.12
C ASP A 16 -15.01 -15.58 6.32
N ASP A 17 -14.10 -15.42 5.34
CA ASP A 17 -12.79 -16.08 5.29
C ASP A 17 -11.66 -15.09 4.91
N TYR A 18 -10.42 -15.48 5.16
CA TYR A 18 -9.23 -14.72 4.77
C TYR A 18 -9.04 -14.71 3.23
N ILE A 19 -8.56 -13.60 2.68
CA ILE A 19 -8.26 -13.49 1.25
C ILE A 19 -6.96 -14.24 0.94
N PRO A 20 -6.98 -15.30 0.09
CA PRO A 20 -5.79 -16.10 -0.17
C PRO A 20 -4.69 -15.30 -0.89
N PRO A 21 -3.40 -15.56 -0.60
CA PRO A 21 -2.31 -14.97 -1.37
C PRO A 21 -2.30 -15.51 -2.81
N TYR A 22 -1.85 -14.68 -3.75
CA TYR A 22 -1.77 -15.03 -5.18
C TYR A 22 -1.03 -16.35 -5.44
N SER A 23 0.00 -16.67 -4.63
CA SER A 23 0.79 -17.89 -4.77
C SER A 23 0.00 -19.19 -4.52
N THR A 24 -1.14 -19.12 -3.82
CA THR A 24 -1.97 -20.29 -3.51
C THR A 24 -3.40 -20.18 -4.03
N ALA A 25 -3.85 -18.99 -4.45
CA ALA A 25 -5.20 -18.79 -4.97
C ALA A 25 -5.41 -19.55 -6.29
N SER A 26 -6.46 -20.37 -6.37
CA SER A 26 -6.74 -21.16 -7.57
C SER A 26 -8.24 -21.39 -7.81
N GLY A 27 -8.60 -21.59 -9.09
CA GLY A 27 -9.98 -21.91 -9.48
C GLY A 27 -11.02 -20.93 -8.92
N GLN A 28 -12.10 -21.46 -8.35
CA GLN A 28 -13.21 -20.66 -7.81
C GLN A 28 -12.81 -19.77 -6.62
N GLU A 29 -11.68 -20.03 -5.95
CA GLU A 29 -11.20 -19.17 -4.85
C GLU A 29 -10.83 -17.77 -5.33
N ILE A 30 -10.38 -17.64 -6.59
CA ILE A 30 -10.06 -16.35 -7.22
C ILE A 30 -11.28 -15.42 -7.22
N LEU A 31 -12.48 -15.98 -7.39
CA LEU A 31 -13.74 -15.22 -7.38
C LEU A 31 -14.17 -14.76 -5.97
N ARG A 32 -13.39 -15.09 -4.94
CA ARG A 32 -13.58 -14.59 -3.57
C ARG A 32 -12.57 -13.49 -3.22
N GLY A 33 -11.62 -13.19 -4.10
CA GLY A 33 -10.56 -12.21 -3.89
C GLY A 33 -9.19 -12.86 -3.85
N VAL A 34 -8.17 -12.04 -4.13
CA VAL A 34 -6.76 -12.48 -4.17
C VAL A 34 -5.89 -11.39 -3.57
N ASN A 35 -4.94 -11.78 -2.71
CA ASN A 35 -3.95 -10.89 -2.14
C ASN A 35 -2.65 -10.96 -2.95
N PHE A 36 -2.33 -9.86 -3.64
CA PHE A 36 -1.11 -9.72 -4.45
C PHE A 36 0.06 -9.10 -3.68
N ALA A 37 -0.16 -8.64 -2.44
CA ALA A 37 0.86 -7.95 -1.65
C ALA A 37 2.10 -8.83 -1.44
N SER A 38 3.24 -8.16 -1.39
CA SER A 38 4.54 -8.78 -1.14
C SER A 38 5.30 -7.90 -0.16
N ALA A 39 5.79 -8.51 0.91
CA ALA A 39 6.72 -7.89 1.83
C ALA A 39 7.87 -7.21 1.07
N ALA A 40 8.32 -6.06 1.59
CA ALA A 40 9.40 -5.25 1.03
C ALA A 40 9.17 -4.72 -0.41
N ALA A 41 7.98 -4.90 -1.00
CA ALA A 41 7.68 -4.37 -2.31
C ALA A 41 7.67 -2.83 -2.30
N GLY A 42 8.18 -2.26 -3.38
CA GLY A 42 8.08 -0.84 -3.67
C GLY A 42 7.47 -0.58 -5.04
N ILE A 43 7.24 0.70 -5.29
CA ILE A 43 6.82 1.23 -6.59
C ILE A 43 7.99 1.16 -7.58
N ARG A 44 9.23 1.39 -7.10
CA ARG A 44 10.44 1.23 -7.92
C ARG A 44 10.89 -0.23 -7.92
N GLU A 45 11.45 -0.65 -9.05
CA GLU A 45 11.85 -2.04 -9.25
C GLU A 45 12.93 -2.48 -8.27
N GLU A 46 13.89 -1.61 -7.96
CA GLU A 46 15.02 -1.98 -7.11
C GLU A 46 14.71 -1.93 -5.61
N THR A 47 13.60 -1.32 -5.20
CA THR A 47 13.21 -1.16 -3.78
C THR A 47 13.14 -2.52 -3.08
N GLY A 48 13.67 -2.59 -1.85
CA GLY A 48 13.59 -3.77 -0.99
C GLY A 48 14.39 -5.00 -1.44
N ARG A 49 15.15 -4.92 -2.54
CA ARG A 49 15.93 -6.05 -3.09
C ARG A 49 16.96 -6.62 -2.10
N GLN A 50 17.53 -5.80 -1.23
CA GLN A 50 18.44 -6.21 -0.16
C GLN A 50 17.79 -7.12 0.89
N LEU A 51 16.46 -7.15 0.97
CA LEU A 51 15.69 -7.99 1.90
C LEU A 51 15.31 -9.36 1.31
N GLY A 52 15.66 -9.63 0.05
CA GLY A 52 15.44 -10.92 -0.61
C GLY A 52 14.47 -10.85 -1.79
N GLY A 53 13.77 -11.96 -2.04
CA GLY A 53 12.76 -12.07 -3.08
C GLY A 53 11.52 -11.25 -2.73
N ARG A 54 11.03 -10.46 -3.69
CA ARG A 54 9.86 -9.58 -3.56
C ARG A 54 9.22 -9.36 -4.93
N ILE A 55 7.90 -9.20 -4.92
CA ILE A 55 7.10 -8.86 -6.10
C ILE A 55 6.82 -7.35 -6.06
N THR A 56 7.45 -6.60 -6.96
CA THR A 56 7.33 -5.14 -7.09
C THR A 56 5.92 -4.76 -7.51
N PHE A 57 5.53 -3.48 -7.41
CA PHE A 57 4.17 -3.06 -7.79
C PHE A 57 3.81 -3.51 -9.22
N SER A 58 4.72 -3.30 -10.18
CA SER A 58 4.54 -3.77 -11.57
C SER A 58 4.34 -5.28 -11.65
N GLY A 59 5.11 -6.08 -10.91
CA GLY A 59 4.93 -7.53 -10.83
C GLY A 59 3.60 -7.95 -10.17
N GLN A 60 3.12 -7.20 -9.19
CA GLN A 60 1.81 -7.44 -8.57
C GLN A 60 0.67 -7.16 -9.57
N VAL A 61 0.82 -6.10 -10.38
CA VAL A 61 -0.11 -5.80 -11.48
C VAL A 61 -0.06 -6.87 -12.56
N GLU A 62 1.12 -7.37 -12.92
CA GLU A 62 1.26 -8.49 -13.88
C GLU A 62 0.57 -9.76 -13.37
N ASN A 63 0.75 -10.09 -12.09
CA ASN A 63 0.02 -11.20 -11.46
C ASN A 63 -1.50 -10.99 -11.51
N TYR A 64 -1.97 -9.75 -11.29
CA TYR A 64 -3.37 -9.43 -11.46
C TYR A 64 -3.86 -9.60 -12.90
N GLN A 65 -3.07 -9.20 -13.91
CA GLN A 65 -3.42 -9.43 -15.32
C GLN A 65 -3.59 -10.93 -15.61
N ASN A 66 -2.70 -11.78 -15.06
CA ASN A 66 -2.84 -13.24 -15.15
C ASN A 66 -4.10 -13.75 -14.44
N THR A 67 -4.46 -13.16 -13.30
CA THR A 67 -5.71 -13.46 -12.60
C THR A 67 -6.94 -13.06 -13.42
N VAL A 68 -6.90 -11.94 -14.13
CA VAL A 68 -8.00 -11.52 -15.02
C VAL A 68 -8.25 -12.56 -16.11
N SER A 69 -7.19 -13.10 -16.74
CA SER A 69 -7.34 -14.20 -17.72
C SER A 69 -8.04 -15.42 -17.11
N GLN A 70 -7.67 -15.81 -15.88
CA GLN A 70 -8.34 -16.91 -15.17
C GLN A 70 -9.80 -16.60 -14.82
N VAL A 71 -10.11 -15.35 -14.48
CA VAL A 71 -11.50 -14.90 -14.23
C VAL A 71 -12.34 -15.00 -15.50
N VAL A 72 -11.79 -14.62 -16.66
CA VAL A 72 -12.47 -14.80 -17.97
C VAL A 72 -12.76 -16.28 -18.23
N GLU A 73 -11.77 -17.16 -18.01
CA GLU A 73 -11.96 -18.61 -18.19
C GLU A 73 -13.03 -19.19 -17.25
N LEU A 74 -13.05 -18.77 -15.99
CA LEU A 74 -14.00 -19.26 -14.98
C LEU A 74 -15.43 -18.76 -15.21
N LEU A 75 -15.58 -17.53 -15.72
CA LEU A 75 -16.88 -16.90 -15.94
C LEU A 75 -17.40 -17.10 -17.37
N GLY A 76 -16.56 -17.54 -18.29
CA GLY A 76 -16.91 -17.99 -19.63
C GLY A 76 -16.74 -16.94 -20.74
N ASP A 77 -16.74 -15.64 -20.41
CA ASP A 77 -16.59 -14.55 -21.37
C ASP A 77 -16.05 -13.26 -20.75
N GLU A 78 -15.51 -12.39 -21.61
CA GLU A 78 -14.87 -11.12 -21.20
C GLU A 78 -15.87 -10.10 -20.62
N ASP A 79 -17.11 -10.04 -21.13
CA ASP A 79 -18.11 -9.06 -20.67
C ASP A 79 -18.57 -9.39 -19.24
N THR A 80 -18.83 -10.67 -18.96
CA THR A 80 -19.17 -11.16 -17.63
C THR A 80 -18.02 -10.93 -16.65
N ALA A 81 -16.78 -11.19 -17.08
CA ALA A 81 -15.58 -10.92 -16.27
C ALA A 81 -15.38 -9.44 -15.99
N ALA A 82 -15.52 -8.56 -17.00
CA ALA A 82 -15.42 -7.11 -16.82
C ALA A 82 -16.50 -6.59 -15.85
N ASN A 83 -17.74 -7.06 -16.00
CA ASN A 83 -18.82 -6.72 -15.07
C ASN A 83 -18.54 -7.22 -13.63
N TYR A 84 -17.97 -8.41 -13.49
CA TYR A 84 -17.52 -8.93 -12.19
C TYR A 84 -16.43 -8.04 -11.57
N LEU A 85 -15.34 -7.77 -12.32
CA LEU A 85 -14.18 -7.00 -11.84
C LEU A 85 -14.54 -5.55 -11.49
N SER A 86 -15.47 -4.93 -12.24
CA SER A 86 -15.94 -3.56 -11.94
C SER A 86 -16.59 -3.41 -10.56
N ARG A 87 -17.06 -4.52 -9.98
CA ARG A 87 -17.68 -4.54 -8.65
C ARG A 87 -16.66 -4.71 -7.53
N CYS A 88 -15.48 -5.26 -7.82
CA CYS A 88 -14.40 -5.48 -6.87
C CYS A 88 -13.83 -4.16 -6.32
N ILE A 89 -13.26 -4.23 -5.12
CA ILE A 89 -12.53 -3.13 -4.48
C ILE A 89 -11.04 -3.48 -4.51
N PHE A 90 -10.23 -2.54 -4.98
CA PHE A 90 -8.79 -2.65 -5.06
C PHE A 90 -8.18 -1.80 -3.96
N SER A 91 -7.45 -2.42 -3.03
CA SER A 91 -6.82 -1.74 -1.89
C SER A 91 -5.31 -1.73 -2.08
N ILE A 92 -4.69 -0.56 -2.22
CA ILE A 92 -3.27 -0.41 -2.58
C ILE A 92 -2.55 0.47 -1.55
N GLY A 93 -1.61 -0.12 -0.83
CA GLY A 93 -0.71 0.57 0.09
C GLY A 93 0.75 0.34 -0.31
N LEU A 94 1.34 1.30 -1.01
CA LEU A 94 2.72 1.22 -1.52
C LEU A 94 3.40 2.59 -1.39
N GLY A 95 4.71 2.58 -1.18
CA GLY A 95 5.54 3.79 -1.04
C GLY A 95 6.40 3.81 0.22
N SER A 96 5.97 3.19 1.32
CA SER A 96 6.74 3.15 2.58
C SER A 96 8.13 2.53 2.39
N ASN A 97 8.20 1.41 1.66
CA ASN A 97 9.46 0.74 1.34
C ASN A 97 10.35 1.55 0.40
N ASP A 98 9.77 2.35 -0.50
CA ASP A 98 10.56 3.23 -1.37
C ASP A 98 11.33 4.29 -0.55
N TYR A 99 10.82 4.68 0.62
CA TYR A 99 11.55 5.57 1.53
C TYR A 99 12.49 4.80 2.47
N LEU A 100 11.99 3.78 3.19
CA LEU A 100 12.78 3.09 4.22
C LEU A 100 13.79 2.11 3.64
N ASN A 101 13.41 1.40 2.59
CA ASN A 101 14.16 0.30 1.98
C ASN A 101 14.69 0.69 0.59
N ASN A 102 14.84 2.00 0.32
CA ASN A 102 15.50 2.55 -0.86
C ASN A 102 16.07 3.97 -0.62
N TYR A 103 15.24 5.02 -0.64
CA TYR A 103 15.69 6.43 -0.67
C TYR A 103 16.59 6.83 0.51
N PHE A 104 16.21 6.45 1.73
CA PHE A 104 16.97 6.75 2.94
C PHE A 104 17.98 5.66 3.32
N MET A 105 18.34 4.79 2.37
CA MET A 105 19.21 3.63 2.58
C MET A 105 20.47 3.67 1.70
N PRO A 106 21.37 4.66 1.92
CA PRO A 106 22.50 4.97 1.03
C PRO A 106 23.54 3.85 0.92
N GLN A 107 23.57 2.91 1.87
CA GLN A 107 24.48 1.77 1.84
C GLN A 107 24.11 0.74 0.75
N PHE A 108 22.86 0.71 0.29
CA PHE A 108 22.39 -0.19 -0.76
C PHE A 108 21.95 0.54 -2.03
N TYR A 109 21.56 1.82 -1.92
CA TYR A 109 20.94 2.56 -3.01
C TYR A 109 21.50 3.97 -3.14
N ASN A 110 21.72 4.42 -4.37
CA ASN A 110 22.19 5.77 -4.63
C ASN A 110 21.06 6.79 -4.84
N THR A 111 19.79 6.37 -4.75
CA THR A 111 18.62 7.20 -5.05
C THR A 111 18.54 8.45 -4.19
N GLY A 112 18.89 8.35 -2.90
CA GLY A 112 18.97 9.51 -1.99
C GLY A 112 19.98 10.59 -2.41
N ASN A 113 21.00 10.25 -3.21
CA ASN A 113 21.96 11.22 -3.75
C ASN A 113 21.60 11.68 -5.18
N GLN A 114 20.76 10.92 -5.88
CA GLN A 114 20.36 11.20 -7.26
C GLN A 114 19.13 12.09 -7.35
N TYR A 115 18.27 12.06 -6.34
CA TYR A 115 16.99 12.77 -6.33
C TYR A 115 16.86 13.62 -5.07
N THR A 116 16.35 14.85 -5.20
CA THR A 116 15.75 15.54 -4.05
C THR A 116 14.47 14.81 -3.60
N PRO A 117 13.96 15.06 -2.37
CA PRO A 117 12.71 14.45 -1.92
C PRO A 117 11.54 14.69 -2.88
N GLU A 118 11.49 15.89 -3.47
CA GLU A 118 10.55 16.26 -4.53
C GLU A 118 10.81 15.41 -5.78
N GLN A 119 12.02 15.39 -6.34
CA GLN A 119 12.22 14.62 -7.57
C GLN A 119 11.93 13.12 -7.39
N TYR A 120 12.23 12.57 -6.21
CA TYR A 120 11.95 11.17 -5.90
C TYR A 120 10.45 10.89 -5.84
N ALA A 121 9.69 11.72 -5.13
CA ALA A 121 8.24 11.59 -5.09
C ALA A 121 7.59 11.77 -6.47
N ASP A 122 8.21 12.50 -7.41
CA ASP A 122 7.64 12.72 -8.76
C ASP A 122 7.81 11.46 -9.58
N ASP A 123 9.00 10.84 -9.52
CA ASP A 123 9.25 9.55 -10.15
C ASP A 123 8.34 8.45 -9.57
N LEU A 124 8.16 8.39 -8.24
CA LEU A 124 7.25 7.42 -7.63
C LEU A 124 5.82 7.60 -8.14
N ILE A 125 5.31 8.83 -8.17
CA ILE A 125 3.93 9.11 -8.59
C ILE A 125 3.73 8.85 -10.08
N GLN A 126 4.72 9.14 -10.92
CA GLN A 126 4.67 8.80 -12.35
C GLN A 126 4.55 7.29 -12.56
N ARG A 127 5.32 6.48 -11.83
CA ARG A 127 5.25 5.01 -11.89
C ARG A 127 3.95 4.49 -11.31
N TYR A 128 3.48 5.08 -10.22
CA TYR A 128 2.20 4.74 -9.60
C TYR A 128 1.05 4.95 -10.61
N ASP A 129 0.99 6.10 -11.27
CA ASP A 129 -0.01 6.41 -12.31
C ASP A 129 0.01 5.38 -13.45
N GLN A 130 1.20 4.99 -13.92
CA GLN A 130 1.34 3.96 -14.96
C GLN A 130 0.68 2.64 -14.55
N GLN A 131 0.90 2.19 -13.31
CA GLN A 131 0.29 0.96 -12.81
C GLN A 131 -1.23 1.09 -12.60
N LEU A 132 -1.71 2.25 -12.12
CA LEU A 132 -3.16 2.50 -12.00
C LEU A 132 -3.87 2.48 -13.35
N ARG A 133 -3.22 3.00 -14.40
CA ARG A 133 -3.75 2.93 -15.77
C ARG A 133 -3.86 1.49 -16.25
N VAL A 134 -2.88 0.65 -15.96
CA VAL A 134 -2.96 -0.79 -16.30
C VAL A 134 -4.11 -1.44 -15.53
N LEU A 135 -4.20 -1.25 -14.21
CA LEU A 135 -5.31 -1.78 -13.42
C LEU A 135 -6.68 -1.35 -13.96
N TYR A 136 -6.84 -0.06 -14.29
CA TYR A 136 -8.06 0.47 -14.91
C TYR A 136 -8.37 -0.21 -16.24
N ASN A 137 -7.39 -0.37 -17.12
CA ASN A 137 -7.56 -1.05 -18.41
C ASN A 137 -7.94 -2.53 -18.24
N TYR A 138 -7.62 -3.14 -17.10
CA TYR A 138 -7.95 -4.52 -16.75
C TYR A 138 -9.20 -4.66 -15.85
N GLY A 139 -10.04 -3.62 -15.79
CA GLY A 139 -11.37 -3.71 -15.18
C GLY A 139 -11.48 -3.16 -13.75
N ALA A 140 -10.40 -2.63 -13.17
CA ALA A 140 -10.48 -1.97 -11.88
C ALA A 140 -11.32 -0.68 -11.98
N ARG A 141 -12.35 -0.56 -11.12
CA ARG A 141 -13.24 0.62 -11.07
C ARG A 141 -13.39 1.24 -9.70
N LYS A 142 -13.12 0.51 -8.62
CA LYS A 142 -13.17 1.04 -7.24
C LYS A 142 -11.82 0.83 -6.59
N VAL A 143 -11.02 1.89 -6.49
CA VAL A 143 -9.63 1.81 -6.05
C VAL A 143 -9.43 2.69 -4.82
N VAL A 144 -8.81 2.13 -3.79
CA VAL A 144 -8.46 2.79 -2.53
C VAL A 144 -6.95 2.86 -2.46
N LEU A 145 -6.40 4.08 -2.40
CA LEU A 145 -4.98 4.36 -2.31
C LEU A 145 -4.67 4.90 -0.92
N TYR A 146 -3.81 4.19 -0.20
CA TYR A 146 -3.37 4.61 1.13
C TYR A 146 -2.15 5.52 1.00
N GLY A 147 -2.22 6.69 1.63
CA GLY A 147 -1.03 7.51 1.86
C GLY A 147 -0.02 6.75 2.72
N ILE A 148 1.24 7.14 2.62
CA ILE A 148 2.31 6.68 3.50
C ILE A 148 2.02 7.19 4.91
N GLY A 149 2.03 6.29 5.89
CA GLY A 149 1.90 6.65 7.30
C GLY A 149 3.08 7.47 7.81
N GLN A 150 3.09 7.75 9.11
CA GLN A 150 4.18 8.49 9.75
C GLN A 150 5.41 7.58 9.98
N ILE A 151 5.97 6.99 8.93
CA ILE A 151 7.00 5.93 8.99
C ILE A 151 8.33 6.36 9.61
N GLY A 152 8.59 7.67 9.76
CA GLY A 152 9.70 8.16 10.59
C GLY A 152 9.50 7.93 12.10
N CYS A 153 8.28 7.53 12.51
CA CYS A 153 7.98 7.05 13.86
C CYS A 153 8.08 5.52 13.98
N SER A 154 8.45 4.81 12.91
CA SER A 154 8.56 3.36 12.97
C SER A 154 9.67 2.94 13.95
N PRO A 155 9.55 1.76 14.58
CA PRO A 155 10.46 1.38 15.66
C PRO A 155 11.92 1.35 15.25
N ASN A 156 12.18 0.88 14.03
CA ASN A 156 13.52 0.81 13.47
C ASN A 156 14.11 2.22 13.27
N GLU A 157 13.30 3.17 12.79
CA GLU A 157 13.72 4.56 12.61
C GLU A 157 13.94 5.27 13.94
N LEU A 158 13.10 5.01 14.95
CA LEU A 158 13.32 5.53 16.30
C LEU A 158 14.61 4.97 16.90
N ALA A 159 14.86 3.67 16.77
CA ALA A 159 16.05 3.04 17.34
C ALA A 159 17.36 3.51 16.67
N GLN A 160 17.35 3.71 15.34
CA GLN A 160 18.56 4.04 14.59
C GLN A 160 18.80 5.54 14.41
N ASN A 161 17.74 6.34 14.31
CA ASN A 161 17.82 7.72 13.82
C ASN A 161 17.22 8.75 14.80
N SER A 162 16.60 8.33 15.91
CA SER A 162 16.05 9.26 16.91
C SER A 162 17.00 9.44 18.11
N PRO A 163 17.43 10.67 18.45
CA PRO A 163 18.36 10.89 19.56
C PRO A 163 17.84 10.46 20.94
N ASP A 164 16.53 10.49 21.15
CA ASP A 164 15.86 10.13 22.42
C ASP A 164 15.07 8.81 22.32
N GLY A 165 15.12 8.14 21.15
CA GLY A 165 14.36 6.93 20.87
C GLY A 165 12.84 7.09 20.85
N ARG A 166 12.32 8.33 20.81
CA ARG A 166 10.89 8.65 20.91
C ARG A 166 10.41 9.66 19.88
N THR A 167 11.25 10.65 19.57
CA THR A 167 10.95 11.71 18.63
C THR A 167 11.04 11.16 17.21
N CYS A 168 9.96 11.25 16.44
CA CYS A 168 9.93 10.76 15.08
C CYS A 168 10.93 11.49 14.18
N VAL A 169 11.50 10.77 13.22
CA VAL A 169 12.52 11.27 12.31
C VAL A 169 11.89 12.21 11.26
N ASP A 170 12.00 13.52 11.46
CA ASP A 170 11.27 14.49 10.63
C ASP A 170 11.72 14.51 9.16
N ARG A 171 13.01 14.25 8.84
CA ARG A 171 13.45 14.18 7.43
C ARG A 171 12.67 13.14 6.61
N ILE A 172 12.32 12.02 7.24
CA ILE A 172 11.55 10.93 6.61
C ILE A 172 10.08 11.35 6.50
N ASN A 173 9.51 11.84 7.59
CA ASN A 173 8.11 12.29 7.61
C ASN A 173 7.84 13.47 6.66
N SER A 174 8.80 14.37 6.49
CA SER A 174 8.75 15.44 5.49
C SER A 174 8.67 14.90 4.07
N ALA A 175 9.48 13.91 3.73
CA ALA A 175 9.43 13.26 2.42
C ALA A 175 8.09 12.51 2.18
N ASN A 176 7.57 11.83 3.20
CA ASN A 176 6.26 11.15 3.11
C ASN A 176 5.11 12.14 2.82
N ARG A 177 5.13 13.32 3.47
CA ARG A 177 4.12 14.36 3.23
C ARG A 177 4.15 14.87 1.79
N ILE A 178 5.33 15.00 1.19
CA ILE A 178 5.49 15.38 -0.22
C ILE A 178 4.87 14.33 -1.13
N PHE A 179 5.18 13.04 -0.92
CA PHE A 179 4.57 11.95 -1.69
C PHE A 179 3.04 11.92 -1.52
N ASN A 180 2.54 12.01 -0.29
CA ASN A 180 1.11 11.96 0.01
C ASN A 180 0.34 13.10 -0.66
N ALA A 181 0.89 14.31 -0.65
CA ALA A 181 0.28 15.45 -1.34
C ALA A 181 0.14 15.19 -2.85
N ARG A 182 1.14 14.53 -3.46
CA ARG A 182 1.12 14.20 -4.89
C ARG A 182 0.24 13.00 -5.20
N LEU A 183 0.17 12.01 -4.32
CA LEU A 183 -0.76 10.89 -4.45
C LEU A 183 -2.21 11.38 -4.39
N LYS A 184 -2.52 12.32 -3.49
CA LYS A 184 -3.83 12.98 -3.44
C LYS A 184 -4.15 13.71 -4.74
N ASN A 185 -3.21 14.49 -5.28
CA ASN A 185 -3.38 15.15 -6.57
C ASN A 185 -3.57 14.13 -7.72
N LEU A 186 -2.83 13.02 -7.70
CA LEU A 186 -2.98 11.96 -8.68
C LEU A 186 -4.39 11.35 -8.62
N VAL A 187 -4.95 11.13 -7.42
CA VAL A 187 -6.34 10.67 -7.24
C VAL A 187 -7.33 11.63 -7.89
N ASP A 188 -7.17 12.93 -7.69
CA ASP A 188 -8.01 13.94 -8.35
C ASP A 188 -7.86 13.90 -9.88
N GLN A 189 -6.63 13.72 -10.38
CA GLN A 189 -6.35 13.62 -11.81
C GLN A 189 -7.01 12.38 -12.45
N VAL A 190 -6.84 11.20 -11.87
CA VAL A 190 -7.41 9.96 -12.43
C VAL A 190 -8.93 9.94 -12.34
N ASN A 191 -9.53 10.51 -11.30
CA ASN A 191 -10.99 10.66 -11.20
C ASN A 191 -11.57 11.61 -12.26
N ASN A 192 -10.80 12.60 -12.72
CA ASN A 192 -11.19 13.47 -13.82
C ASN A 192 -11.00 12.83 -15.20
N GLN A 193 -10.12 11.83 -15.31
CA GLN A 193 -9.83 11.13 -16.57
C GLN A 193 -10.70 9.88 -16.77
N PHE A 194 -11.01 9.16 -15.70
CA PHE A 194 -11.73 7.89 -15.73
C PHE A 194 -13.16 8.08 -15.21
N ASN A 195 -14.08 8.37 -16.13
CA ASN A 195 -15.45 8.74 -15.81
C ASN A 195 -16.30 7.61 -15.19
N ASP A 196 -15.93 6.36 -15.43
CA ASP A 196 -16.61 5.16 -14.94
C ASP A 196 -15.91 4.52 -13.72
N ALA A 197 -14.81 5.12 -13.23
CA ALA A 197 -14.07 4.65 -12.07
C ALA A 197 -14.09 5.66 -10.92
N ARG A 198 -13.80 5.17 -9.71
CA ARG A 198 -13.67 5.95 -8.49
C ARG A 198 -12.40 5.55 -7.74
N PHE A 199 -11.53 6.53 -7.54
CA PHE A 199 -10.31 6.44 -6.77
C PHE A 199 -10.50 7.23 -5.47
N ILE A 200 -10.14 6.62 -4.34
CA ILE A 200 -10.27 7.21 -3.01
C ILE A 200 -8.89 7.26 -2.38
N TYR A 201 -8.51 8.43 -1.88
CA TYR A 201 -7.31 8.61 -1.05
C TYR A 201 -7.65 8.42 0.43
N ILE A 202 -6.86 7.62 1.13
CA ILE A 202 -6.91 7.48 2.59
C ILE A 202 -5.71 8.18 3.22
N ASP A 203 -5.98 9.14 4.10
CA ASP A 203 -4.95 9.86 4.87
C ASP A 203 -4.42 9.01 6.02
N SER A 204 -3.65 7.98 5.69
CA SER A 204 -2.98 7.14 6.69
C SER A 204 -2.04 7.95 7.59
N TYR A 205 -1.46 9.04 7.07
CA TYR A 205 -0.56 9.88 7.85
C TYR A 205 -1.29 10.53 9.02
N GLY A 206 -2.43 11.19 8.76
CA GLY A 206 -3.29 11.77 9.79
C GLY A 206 -3.81 10.73 10.77
N ILE A 207 -4.28 9.58 10.26
CA ILE A 207 -4.75 8.47 11.11
C ILE A 207 -3.66 8.02 12.09
N PHE A 208 -2.43 7.78 11.61
CA PHE A 208 -1.33 7.37 12.49
C PHE A 208 -0.90 8.48 13.44
N GLN A 209 -0.91 9.74 13.00
CA GLN A 209 -0.62 10.88 13.88
C GLN A 209 -1.61 10.97 15.05
N ASP A 210 -2.91 10.77 14.79
CA ASP A 210 -3.94 10.77 15.82
C ASP A 210 -3.77 9.59 16.78
N ILE A 211 -3.49 8.39 16.26
CA ILE A 211 -3.21 7.20 17.07
C ILE A 211 -1.97 7.41 17.97
N ILE A 212 -0.90 7.99 17.42
CA ILE A 212 0.36 8.26 18.16
C ILE A 212 0.14 9.31 19.25
N SER A 213 -0.61 10.37 18.95
CA SER A 213 -0.87 11.44 19.90
C SER A 213 -1.90 11.07 20.98
N SER A 214 -2.83 10.16 20.68
CA SER A 214 -3.95 9.80 21.55
C SER A 214 -4.23 8.29 21.61
N PRO A 215 -3.25 7.44 21.98
CA PRO A 215 -3.38 5.97 21.92
C PRO A 215 -4.54 5.42 22.76
N SER A 216 -4.80 6.02 23.92
CA SER A 216 -5.89 5.61 24.82
C SER A 216 -7.28 5.76 24.20
N SER A 217 -7.47 6.75 23.32
CA SER A 217 -8.72 6.97 22.58
C SER A 217 -9.02 5.83 21.60
N TYR A 218 -7.99 5.08 21.19
CA TYR A 218 -8.09 3.91 20.30
C TYR A 218 -7.97 2.58 21.06
N GLY A 219 -8.07 2.59 22.39
CA GLY A 219 -7.95 1.39 23.22
C GLY A 219 -6.53 0.81 23.27
N LEU A 220 -5.51 1.55 22.82
CA LEU A 220 -4.11 1.13 22.88
C LEU A 220 -3.50 1.57 24.22
N PRO A 221 -2.94 0.63 25.02
CA PRO A 221 -2.44 0.97 26.34
C PRO A 221 -1.17 1.82 26.29
N ARG A 222 -0.28 1.64 25.29
CA ARG A 222 0.98 2.38 25.17
C ARG A 222 1.45 2.55 23.72
N PHE A 223 2.34 3.51 23.50
CA PHE A 223 3.04 3.71 22.21
C PHE A 223 3.77 2.45 21.72
N SER A 224 4.24 1.59 22.63
CA SER A 224 4.86 0.30 22.29
C SER A 224 3.94 -0.65 21.53
N ASP A 225 2.62 -0.51 21.67
CA ASP A 225 1.65 -1.36 20.98
C ASP A 225 1.41 -0.83 19.55
N ILE A 226 1.54 0.48 19.33
CA ILE A 226 1.56 1.11 18.01
C ILE A 226 2.79 0.70 17.21
N ILE A 227 3.95 0.59 17.89
CA ILE A 227 5.21 0.10 17.32
C ILE A 227 5.01 -1.25 16.62
N ILE A 228 4.28 -2.19 17.25
CA ILE A 228 4.00 -3.51 16.67
C ILE A 228 3.10 -3.40 15.43
N ILE A 229 2.07 -2.54 15.47
CA ILE A 229 1.16 -2.31 14.34
C ILE A 229 1.90 -1.70 13.14
N LEU A 230 2.77 -0.72 13.37
CA LEU A 230 3.59 -0.11 12.33
C LEU A 230 4.58 -1.10 11.71
N LEU A 231 5.15 -2.03 12.50
CA LEU A 231 6.01 -3.09 11.97
C LEU A 231 5.24 -4.04 11.04
N LEU A 232 4.03 -4.46 11.44
CA LEU A 232 3.17 -5.31 10.59
C LEU A 232 2.83 -4.62 9.25
N TRP A 233 2.60 -3.30 9.24
CA TRP A 233 2.36 -2.52 8.01
C TRP A 233 3.61 -2.30 7.14
N LEU A 234 4.82 -2.40 7.70
CA LEU A 234 6.06 -2.31 6.94
C LEU A 234 6.47 -3.67 6.34
N GLU A 235 6.04 -4.75 6.97
CA GLU A 235 6.29 -6.13 6.55
C GLU A 235 5.25 -6.69 5.56
N SER A 236 4.12 -6.00 5.36
CA SER A 236 3.08 -6.36 4.37
C SER A 236 3.22 -5.56 3.08
#